data_AF-A0ABD3VM67-F1
#
_entry.id   AF-A0ABD3VM67-F1
#
_cell.length_a   1.000
_cell.length_b   1.000
_cell.length_c   1.000
_cell.angle_alpha   90.00
_cell.angle_beta   90.00
_cell.angle_gamma   90.00
#
_symmetry.space_group_name_H-M   'P 1'
#
loop_
_entity.id
_entity.type
_entity.pdbx_description
1 polymer ?
#
loop_
_entity_poly.entity_id
_entity_poly.type
_entity_poly.pdbx_seq_one_letter_code
_entity_poly.pdbx_strand_id
1 'polypeptide(L)'
;HQLTSSDPYNTETDGRSIPSGVCDVGRRVMIVRVEDFFMTIRTTAHELGHAFGALNDGDASTSARLCDGKFIMSSNRPVFYPNKKHIPNHWYFSQCSVDYIKTTLLGKTCVWTKFPLDHDIMQEMHEILQRQPGQRYTPNEQCVFANGFGSFYCG
;
A
#
# COMPACT_ATOMS: atom_id res chain seq x y z
N HIS A 1 -3.91 -0.62 28.32
CA HIS A 1 -5.10 -0.39 27.47
C HIS A 1 -5.15 -1.46 26.39
N GLN A 2 -5.90 -2.53 26.65
CA GLN A 2 -6.20 -3.57 25.66
C GLN A 2 -7.44 -3.13 24.89
N LEU A 3 -7.34 -3.06 23.57
CA LEU A 3 -8.49 -2.92 22.69
C LEU A 3 -9.08 -4.32 22.50
N THR A 4 -10.18 -4.60 23.20
CA THR A 4 -10.97 -5.82 23.04
C THR A 4 -11.80 -5.74 21.75
N SER A 5 -11.86 -6.87 21.06
CA SER A 5 -12.49 -7.08 19.77
C SER A 5 -14.01 -7.16 19.85
N SER A 6 -14.69 -6.35 19.04
CA SER A 6 -16.09 -6.55 18.65
C SER A 6 -16.43 -5.86 17.32
N ASP A 7 -15.47 -5.73 16.40
CA ASP A 7 -15.68 -5.10 15.09
C ASP A 7 -15.69 -6.19 14.00
N PRO A 8 -16.78 -6.38 13.22
CA PRO A 8 -16.86 -7.38 12.15
C PRO A 8 -15.86 -7.15 10.99
N TYR A 9 -15.06 -6.08 11.04
CA TYR A 9 -13.98 -5.74 10.11
C TYR A 9 -12.61 -6.15 10.68
N ASN A 10 -12.41 -7.46 10.81
CA ASN A 10 -11.20 -8.11 11.32
C ASN A 10 -9.90 -7.42 10.85
N THR A 11 -9.09 -6.96 11.80
CA THR A 11 -7.83 -6.25 11.57
C THR A 11 -6.72 -7.22 11.15
N GLU A 12 -6.58 -7.44 9.85
CA GLU A 12 -5.36 -8.02 9.24
C GLU A 12 -4.33 -6.97 8.82
N THR A 13 -4.66 -5.68 8.94
CA THR A 13 -3.97 -4.63 8.21
C THR A 13 -2.76 -4.07 8.97
N ASP A 14 -1.59 -4.15 8.36
CA ASP A 14 -0.39 -3.41 8.78
C ASP A 14 -0.54 -1.89 8.57
N GLY A 15 -1.75 -1.40 8.36
CA GLY A 15 -2.07 -0.01 8.14
C GLY A 15 -3.54 0.28 8.40
N ARG A 16 -3.86 1.58 8.42
CA ARG A 16 -5.23 2.08 8.45
C ARG A 16 -5.30 3.47 7.84
N SER A 17 -6.29 3.68 7.00
CA SER A 17 -6.63 4.96 6.39
C SER A 17 -8.12 5.22 6.50
N ILE A 18 -8.52 6.46 6.28
CA ILE A 18 -9.93 6.84 6.20
C ILE A 18 -10.35 6.81 4.72
N PRO A 19 -11.31 5.94 4.33
CA PRO A 19 -11.76 5.84 2.95
C PRO A 19 -12.22 7.19 2.39
N SER A 20 -11.76 7.50 1.17
CA SER A 20 -12.03 8.74 0.44
C SER A 20 -11.64 10.02 1.19
N GLY A 21 -10.80 9.92 2.22
CA GLY A 21 -10.46 11.02 3.12
C GLY A 21 -9.47 12.05 2.56
N VAL A 22 -8.86 11.81 1.40
CA VAL A 22 -7.71 12.61 0.90
C VAL A 22 -8.00 14.11 0.76
N CYS A 23 -9.23 14.50 0.42
CA CYS A 23 -9.61 15.91 0.29
C CYS A 23 -10.39 16.46 1.49
N ASP A 24 -10.75 15.62 2.45
CA ASP A 24 -11.68 16.00 3.51
C ASP A 24 -10.89 16.44 4.75
N VAL A 25 -11.09 17.68 5.18
CA VAL A 25 -10.40 18.24 6.36
C VAL A 25 -10.71 17.37 7.59
N GLY A 26 -9.68 17.00 8.35
CA GLY A 26 -9.80 16.09 9.49
C GLY A 26 -9.81 14.59 9.15
N ARG A 27 -9.79 14.22 7.87
CA ARG A 27 -9.76 12.82 7.41
C ARG A 27 -8.52 12.46 6.58
N ARG A 28 -7.58 13.40 6.39
CA ARG A 28 -6.34 13.25 5.61
C ARG A 28 -5.24 12.56 6.41
N VAL A 29 -5.53 11.37 6.95
CA VAL A 29 -4.61 10.63 7.81
C VAL A 29 -4.61 9.16 7.42
N MET A 30 -3.41 8.60 7.36
CA MET A 30 -3.19 7.15 7.35
C MET A 30 -2.05 6.81 8.31
N ILE A 31 -2.10 5.61 8.86
CA ILE A 31 -1.09 5.05 9.75
C ILE A 31 -0.64 3.73 9.14
N VAL A 32 0.66 3.49 9.11
CA VAL A 32 1.26 2.25 8.62
C VAL A 32 2.23 1.72 9.67
N ARG A 33 2.10 0.43 10.00
CA ARG A 33 3.07 -0.34 10.77
C ARG A 33 4.27 -0.63 9.88
N VAL A 34 5.45 -0.32 10.39
CA VAL A 34 6.71 -0.71 9.77
C VAL A 34 7.03 -2.14 10.18
N GLU A 35 6.99 -3.07 9.24
CA GLU A 35 7.40 -4.48 9.44
C GLU A 35 8.74 -4.73 8.75
N ASP A 36 8.74 -4.91 7.44
CA ASP A 36 9.92 -4.91 6.58
C ASP A 36 9.78 -3.84 5.48
N PHE A 37 10.89 -3.54 4.79
CA PHE A 37 10.93 -2.48 3.77
C PHE A 37 9.90 -2.68 2.64
N PHE A 38 9.75 -3.89 2.11
CA PHE A 38 8.88 -4.16 0.97
C PHE A 38 7.41 -4.19 1.35
N MET A 39 7.09 -4.82 2.48
CA MET A 39 5.75 -4.87 3.03
C MET A 39 5.28 -3.47 3.42
N THR A 40 6.16 -2.65 4.00
CA THR A 40 5.82 -1.26 4.34
C THR A 40 5.47 -0.45 3.09
N ILE A 41 6.22 -0.60 1.97
CA ILE A 41 5.89 0.07 0.70
C ILE A 41 4.52 -0.37 0.20
N ARG A 42 4.26 -1.69 0.15
CA ARG A 42 2.97 -2.23 -0.31
C ARG A 42 1.82 -1.73 0.56
N THR A 43 1.95 -1.83 1.88
CA THR A 43 0.91 -1.40 2.82
C THR A 43 0.66 0.10 2.72
N THR A 44 1.71 0.90 2.57
CA THR A 44 1.57 2.34 2.34
C THR A 44 0.77 2.62 1.06
N ALA A 45 1.05 1.90 -0.03
CA ALA A 45 0.28 2.04 -1.27
C ALA A 45 -1.18 1.58 -1.12
N HIS A 46 -1.43 0.51 -0.36
CA HIS A 46 -2.77 0.01 -0.06
C HIS A 46 -3.61 1.03 0.71
N GLU A 47 -3.06 1.57 1.81
CA GLU A 47 -3.74 2.59 2.62
C GLU A 47 -3.95 3.90 1.85
N LEU A 48 -2.98 4.26 0.99
CA LEU A 48 -3.15 5.41 0.10
C LEU A 48 -4.29 5.18 -0.91
N GLY A 49 -4.44 3.95 -1.43
CA GLY A 49 -5.55 3.56 -2.30
C GLY A 49 -6.91 3.77 -1.61
N HIS A 50 -7.05 3.34 -0.36
CA HIS A 50 -8.23 3.61 0.45
C HIS A 50 -8.47 5.11 0.66
N ALA A 51 -7.43 5.89 1.00
CA ALA A 51 -7.56 7.35 1.15
C ALA A 51 -8.07 8.03 -0.14
N PHE A 52 -7.72 7.47 -1.30
CA PHE A 52 -8.24 7.88 -2.62
C PHE A 52 -9.62 7.28 -2.98
N GLY A 53 -10.17 6.40 -2.15
CA GLY A 53 -11.52 5.84 -2.29
C GLY A 53 -11.59 4.44 -2.91
N ALA A 54 -10.47 3.76 -3.12
CA ALA A 54 -10.48 2.36 -3.54
C ALA A 54 -11.05 1.45 -2.44
N LEU A 55 -11.77 0.41 -2.86
CA LEU A 55 -12.24 -0.68 -2.00
C LEU A 55 -11.29 -1.86 -2.10
N ASN A 56 -11.43 -2.82 -1.17
CA ASN A 56 -10.67 -4.06 -1.24
C ASN A 56 -11.07 -4.91 -2.45
N ASP A 57 -10.11 -5.28 -3.28
CA ASP A 57 -10.30 -6.17 -4.41
C ASP A 57 -10.60 -7.60 -3.91
N GLY A 58 -11.63 -8.22 -4.45
CA GLY A 58 -12.01 -9.59 -4.11
C GLY A 58 -12.74 -9.73 -2.77
N ASP A 59 -13.03 -8.61 -2.09
CA ASP A 59 -13.79 -8.62 -0.84
C ASP A 59 -15.28 -8.87 -1.11
N ALA A 60 -15.76 -10.04 -0.67
CA ALA A 60 -17.14 -10.50 -0.85
C ALA A 60 -18.19 -9.56 -0.24
N SER A 61 -17.81 -8.73 0.73
CA SER A 61 -18.70 -7.77 1.40
C SER A 61 -18.89 -6.47 0.62
N THR A 62 -18.11 -6.26 -0.44
CA THR A 62 -18.11 -5.01 -1.21
C THR A 62 -18.55 -5.23 -2.66
N SER A 63 -18.85 -4.13 -3.35
CA SER A 63 -19.05 -4.14 -4.80
C SER A 63 -17.79 -4.54 -5.58
N ALA A 64 -16.61 -4.55 -4.94
CA ALA A 64 -15.34 -4.98 -5.52
C ALA A 64 -15.09 -6.50 -5.40
N ARG A 65 -16.09 -7.30 -5.00
CA ARG A 65 -16.02 -8.78 -4.94
C ARG A 65 -15.62 -9.47 -6.26
N LEU A 66 -15.90 -8.84 -7.40
CA LEU A 66 -15.56 -9.37 -8.72
C LEU A 66 -14.18 -8.94 -9.19
N CYS A 67 -13.51 -8.06 -8.44
CA CYS A 67 -12.19 -7.56 -8.75
C CYS A 67 -11.15 -8.61 -8.34
N ASP A 68 -10.09 -8.73 -9.14
CA ASP A 68 -9.06 -9.73 -8.88
C ASP A 68 -8.29 -9.38 -7.60
N GLY A 69 -8.40 -10.22 -6.58
CA GLY A 69 -7.73 -10.07 -5.28
C GLY A 69 -6.22 -10.33 -5.31
N LYS A 70 -5.55 -10.07 -6.44
CA LYS A 70 -4.10 -10.21 -6.62
C LYS A 70 -3.37 -8.88 -6.67
N PHE A 71 -4.09 -7.75 -6.72
CA PHE A 71 -3.50 -6.42 -6.84
C PHE A 71 -3.27 -5.76 -5.47
N ILE A 72 -2.72 -4.54 -5.47
CA ILE A 72 -2.40 -3.77 -4.24
C ILE A 72 -3.57 -3.73 -3.25
N MET A 73 -4.81 -3.60 -3.73
CA MET A 73 -6.00 -3.50 -2.88
C MET A 73 -6.59 -4.85 -2.45
N SER A 74 -5.89 -5.97 -2.64
CA SER A 74 -6.36 -7.26 -2.10
C SER A 74 -6.55 -7.18 -0.59
N SER A 75 -7.68 -7.72 -0.09
CA SER A 75 -7.95 -7.82 1.34
C SER A 75 -7.05 -8.81 2.07
N ASN A 76 -6.45 -9.76 1.35
CA ASN A 76 -5.59 -10.79 1.95
C ASN A 76 -4.15 -10.29 2.03
N ARG A 77 -3.44 -10.65 3.11
CA ARG A 77 -1.97 -10.57 3.09
C ARG A 77 -1.44 -11.41 1.92
N PRO A 78 -0.57 -10.87 1.08
CA PRO A 78 0.02 -11.62 0.01
C PRO A 78 0.93 -12.65 0.63
N VAL A 79 0.55 -13.91 0.50
CA VAL A 79 1.48 -14.97 0.75
C VAL A 79 2.32 -15.10 -0.51
N PHE A 80 3.63 -14.92 -0.37
CA PHE A 80 4.60 -15.23 -1.43
C PHE A 80 4.63 -16.74 -1.63
N TYR A 81 3.58 -17.30 -2.25
CA TYR A 81 3.58 -18.69 -2.64
C TYR A 81 4.41 -18.84 -3.92
N PRO A 82 5.34 -19.81 -3.99
CA PRO A 82 6.13 -20.08 -5.20
C PRO A 82 5.30 -20.66 -6.36
N ASN A 83 3.97 -20.77 -6.23
CA ASN A 83 3.10 -21.27 -7.27
C ASN A 83 2.76 -20.16 -8.29
N LYS A 84 3.35 -20.26 -9.48
CA LYS A 84 3.23 -19.30 -10.60
C LYS A 84 1.80 -18.89 -10.96
N LYS A 85 0.79 -19.72 -10.66
CA LYS A 85 -0.63 -19.46 -11.00
C LYS A 85 -1.31 -18.40 -10.11
N HIS A 86 -0.72 -18.11 -8.95
CA HIS A 86 -1.29 -17.20 -7.95
C HIS A 86 -0.31 -16.10 -7.53
N ILE A 87 0.70 -15.79 -8.35
CA ILE A 87 1.65 -14.72 -8.02
C ILE A 87 0.86 -13.40 -7.90
N PRO A 88 0.78 -12.83 -6.69
CA PRO A 88 0.14 -11.54 -6.50
C PRO A 88 0.96 -10.43 -7.17
N ASN A 89 0.26 -9.46 -7.75
CA ASN A 89 0.84 -8.27 -8.35
C ASN A 89 0.84 -7.11 -7.34
N HIS A 90 1.95 -6.94 -6.63
CA HIS A 90 2.07 -5.93 -5.57
C HIS A 90 2.40 -4.53 -6.08
N TRP A 91 2.54 -4.36 -7.39
CA TRP A 91 3.07 -3.13 -7.98
C TRP A 91 2.00 -2.29 -8.66
N TYR A 92 0.81 -2.86 -8.88
CA TYR A 92 -0.26 -2.20 -9.61
C TYR A 92 -1.59 -2.27 -8.85
N PHE A 93 -2.40 -1.22 -9.05
CA PHE A 93 -3.82 -1.24 -8.72
C PHE A 93 -4.58 -2.04 -9.79
N SER A 94 -5.64 -2.73 -9.38
CA SER A 94 -6.58 -3.35 -10.33
C SER A 94 -7.34 -2.26 -11.11
N GLN A 95 -7.96 -2.64 -12.23
CA GLN A 95 -8.81 -1.70 -12.97
C GLN A 95 -9.99 -1.21 -12.10
N CYS A 96 -10.58 -2.08 -11.27
CA CYS A 96 -11.61 -1.69 -10.32
C CYS A 96 -11.15 -0.58 -9.38
N SER A 97 -9.99 -0.78 -8.75
CA SER A 97 -9.39 0.20 -7.85
C SER A 97 -9.18 1.54 -8.55
N VAL A 98 -8.65 1.51 -9.78
CA VAL A 98 -8.47 2.72 -10.60
C VAL A 98 -9.80 3.42 -10.88
N ASP A 99 -10.86 2.68 -11.18
CA ASP A 99 -12.17 3.26 -11.49
C ASP A 99 -12.82 3.88 -10.24
N TYR A 100 -12.68 3.26 -9.06
CA TYR A 100 -13.11 3.84 -7.79
C TYR A 100 -12.34 5.12 -7.45
N ILE A 101 -11.01 5.12 -7.63
CA ILE A 101 -10.16 6.29 -7.41
C ILE A 101 -10.60 7.42 -8.33
N LYS A 102 -10.75 7.16 -9.64
CA LYS A 102 -11.19 8.17 -10.62
C LYS A 102 -12.56 8.74 -10.26
N THR A 103 -13.50 7.88 -9.88
CA THR A 103 -14.86 8.30 -9.49
C THR A 103 -14.82 9.17 -8.24
N THR A 104 -14.05 8.77 -7.23
CA THR A 104 -13.91 9.51 -5.95
C THR A 104 -13.24 10.87 -6.16
N LEU A 105 -12.25 10.93 -7.04
CA LEU A 105 -11.51 12.16 -7.34
C LEU A 105 -12.19 13.06 -8.37
N LEU A 106 -13.31 12.65 -8.95
CA LEU A 106 -14.03 13.45 -9.93
C LEU A 106 -14.47 14.78 -9.30
N GLY A 107 -13.98 15.89 -9.87
CA GLY A 107 -14.26 17.25 -9.36
C GLY A 107 -13.50 17.64 -8.09
N LYS A 108 -12.59 16.79 -7.57
CA LYS A 108 -11.77 17.10 -6.39
C LYS A 108 -10.47 17.80 -6.80
N THR A 109 -10.37 19.10 -6.52
CA THR A 109 -9.20 19.92 -6.90
C THR A 109 -8.01 19.80 -5.94
N CYS A 110 -8.22 19.26 -4.73
CA CYS A 110 -7.20 19.27 -3.68
C CYS A 110 -5.92 18.47 -4.02
N VAL A 111 -6.02 17.54 -4.98
CA VAL A 111 -4.91 16.70 -5.45
C VAL A 111 -4.38 17.16 -6.82
N TRP A 112 -4.94 18.23 -7.40
CA TRP A 112 -4.54 18.76 -8.72
C TRP A 112 -3.49 19.85 -8.62
N THR A 113 -3.40 20.52 -7.48
CA THR A 113 -2.41 21.56 -7.27
C THR A 113 -1.02 20.94 -7.24
N LYS A 114 -0.21 21.25 -8.26
CA LYS A 114 1.22 21.01 -8.21
C LYS A 114 1.79 21.90 -7.11
N PHE A 115 2.17 21.30 -5.99
CA PHE A 115 3.06 21.99 -5.07
C PHE A 115 4.42 22.11 -5.76
N PRO A 116 5.09 23.28 -5.73
CA PRO A 116 6.49 23.33 -6.05
C PRO A 116 7.20 22.45 -5.03
N LEU A 117 7.54 21.23 -5.44
CA LEU A 117 8.42 20.40 -4.65
C LEU A 117 9.75 21.14 -4.57
N ASP A 118 10.29 21.21 -3.36
CA ASP A 118 11.63 21.73 -3.12
C ASP A 118 12.61 21.03 -4.08
N HIS A 119 13.58 21.77 -4.62
CA HIS A 119 14.60 21.22 -5.49
C HIS A 119 15.29 20.01 -4.83
N ASP A 120 15.53 20.08 -3.53
CA ASP A 120 16.18 19.01 -2.77
C ASP A 120 15.31 17.75 -2.69
N ILE A 121 13.99 17.91 -2.52
CA ILE A 121 13.03 16.79 -2.53
C ILE A 121 12.98 16.15 -3.92
N MET A 122 12.97 16.97 -4.97
CA MET A 122 12.97 16.47 -6.35
C MET A 122 14.22 15.67 -6.67
N GLN A 123 15.38 16.13 -6.20
CA GLN A 123 16.64 15.42 -6.36
C GLN A 123 16.64 14.10 -5.60
N GLU A 124 16.22 14.10 -4.33
CA GLU A 124 16.14 12.88 -3.51
C GLU A 124 15.19 11.85 -4.13
N MET A 125 14.00 12.28 -4.56
CA MET A 125 13.05 11.40 -5.25
C MET A 125 13.63 10.85 -6.55
N HIS A 126 14.33 11.67 -7.33
CA HIS A 126 14.96 11.23 -8.57
C HIS A 126 15.98 10.12 -8.30
N GLU A 127 16.86 10.32 -7.32
CA GLU A 127 17.87 9.34 -6.91
C GLU A 127 17.24 8.03 -6.39
N ILE A 128 16.16 8.12 -5.60
CA ILE A 128 15.43 6.94 -5.10
C ILE A 128 14.78 6.15 -6.24
N LEU A 129 14.21 6.84 -7.24
CA LEU A 129 13.47 6.22 -8.34
C LEU A 129 14.37 5.69 -9.47
N GLN A 130 15.66 6.02 -9.50
CA GLN A 130 16.57 5.54 -10.54
C GLN A 130 16.89 4.04 -10.47
N ARG A 131 16.79 3.44 -9.28
CA ARG A 131 17.16 2.03 -9.06
C ARG A 131 16.02 1.28 -8.40
N GLN A 132 15.78 0.05 -8.85
CA GLN A 132 14.85 -0.84 -8.16
C GLN A 132 15.40 -1.16 -6.77
N PRO A 133 14.54 -1.41 -5.75
CA PRO A 133 15.01 -1.72 -4.40
C PRO A 133 16.03 -2.87 -4.33
N GLY A 134 15.87 -3.92 -5.14
CA GLY A 134 16.81 -5.04 -5.21
C GLY A 134 18.17 -4.70 -5.83
N GLN A 135 18.29 -3.57 -6.53
CA GLN A 135 19.56 -3.02 -7.03
C GLN A 135 20.23 -2.08 -6.01
N ARG A 136 19.46 -1.61 -5.01
CA ARG A 136 19.92 -0.69 -3.96
C ARG A 136 20.35 -1.43 -2.70
N TYR A 137 19.66 -2.51 -2.37
CA TYR A 137 19.88 -3.30 -1.15
C TYR A 137 20.19 -4.75 -1.51
N THR A 138 21.33 -5.23 -1.02
CA THR A 138 21.76 -6.62 -1.12
C THR A 138 20.80 -7.55 -0.38
N PRO A 139 20.81 -8.87 -0.68
CA PRO A 139 19.99 -9.84 0.06
C PRO A 139 20.21 -9.80 1.58
N ASN A 140 21.44 -9.61 2.05
CA ASN A 140 21.74 -9.51 3.48
C ASN A 140 21.13 -8.25 4.11
N GLU A 141 21.23 -7.10 3.45
CA GLU A 141 20.59 -5.86 3.94
C GLU A 141 19.07 -6.02 4.04
N GLN A 142 18.44 -6.66 3.05
CA GLN A 142 17.02 -6.96 3.09
C GLN A 142 16.65 -7.89 4.26
N CYS A 143 17.48 -8.90 4.57
CA CYS A 143 17.29 -9.75 5.74
C CYS A 143 17.42 -8.97 7.06
N VAL A 144 18.34 -8.01 7.14
CA VAL A 144 18.48 -7.12 8.30
C VAL A 144 17.26 -6.22 8.45
N PHE A 145 16.70 -5.67 7.36
CA PHE A 145 15.48 -4.87 7.43
C PHE A 145 14.27 -5.68 7.90
N ALA A 146 14.17 -6.95 7.50
CA ALA A 146 13.02 -7.78 7.83
C ALA A 146 13.12 -8.44 9.22
N ASN A 147 14.33 -8.84 9.64
CA ASN A 147 14.52 -9.70 10.82
C ASN A 147 15.44 -9.08 11.88
N GLY A 148 16.00 -7.90 11.62
CA GLY A 148 16.89 -7.19 12.53
C GLY A 148 18.37 -7.54 12.39
N PHE A 149 19.18 -6.87 13.20
CA PHE A 149 20.64 -6.95 13.15
C PHE A 149 21.14 -8.40 13.34
N GLY A 150 22.17 -8.78 12.56
CA GLY A 150 22.75 -10.13 12.58
C GLY A 150 22.06 -11.13 11.66
N SER A 151 20.93 -10.76 11.05
CA SER A 151 20.26 -11.58 10.04
C SER A 151 21.02 -11.57 8.70
N PHE A 152 20.99 -12.69 8.00
CA PHE A 152 21.64 -12.86 6.70
C PHE A 152 20.81 -13.71 5.75
N TYR A 153 21.12 -13.61 4.47
CA TYR A 153 20.46 -14.37 3.42
C TYR A 153 20.91 -15.84 3.45
N CYS A 154 19.93 -16.74 3.53
CA CYS A 154 20.15 -18.18 3.40
C CYS A 154 19.98 -18.57 1.92
N GLY A 155 21.09 -18.86 1.24
CA GLY A 155 21.10 -19.28 -0.17
C GLY A 155 22.27 -20.18 -0.50
#